data_AF-A0A166P5N1-F1
#
_entry.id   AF-A0A166P5N1-F1
#
_cell.length_a   1.000
_cell.length_b   1.000
_cell.length_c   1.000
_cell.angle_alpha   90.00
_cell.angle_beta   90.00
_cell.angle_gamma   90.00
#
_symmetry.space_group_name_H-M   'P 1'
#
loop_
_entity.id
_entity.type
_entity.pdbx_description
1 polymer ?
#
loop_
_entity_poly.entity_id
_entity_poly.type
_entity_poly.pdbx_seq_one_letter_code
_entity_poly.pdbx_strand_id
1 'polypeptide(L)' 'MLGGRPLREPIAHYGPFLMNSREQIIQAVEDYNAGRMGRVPVLEHRGGAENSHGTGANSHGTGANSSHGTGTTAG' A
#
# COMPACT_ATOMS: atom_id res chain seq x y z
N MET A 1 28.58 -12.07 16.62
CA MET A 1 28.05 -11.51 17.89
C MET A 1 27.19 -10.31 17.56
N LEU A 2 25.94 -10.28 18.01
CA LEU A 2 25.11 -9.08 18.02
C LEU A 2 25.25 -8.43 19.40
N GLY A 3 25.64 -7.16 19.46
CA GLY A 3 25.81 -6.41 20.70
C GLY A 3 25.32 -4.97 20.53
N GLY A 4 24.68 -4.42 21.55
CA GLY A 4 24.11 -3.07 21.55
C GLY A 4 24.35 -2.35 22.89
N ARG A 5 24.17 -1.02 22.88
CA ARG A 5 24.26 -0.21 24.11
C ARG A 5 23.05 -0.50 25.01
N PRO A 6 23.23 -0.69 26.33
CA PRO A 6 22.10 -0.92 27.24
C PRO A 6 21.10 0.24 27.23
N LEU A 7 19.81 -0.05 27.05
CA LEU A 7 18.73 0.96 27.00
C LEU A 7 18.44 1.58 28.37
N ARG A 8 18.73 0.89 29.49
CA ARG A 8 18.53 1.33 30.89
C ARG A 8 17.11 1.79 31.26
N GLU A 9 16.13 1.64 30.39
CA GLU A 9 14.74 1.91 30.69
C GLU A 9 14.08 0.69 31.38
N PRO A 10 13.09 0.90 32.26
CA PRO A 10 12.29 -0.19 32.80
C PRO A 10 11.61 -0.94 31.66
N ILE A 11 11.59 -2.28 31.72
CA ILE A 11 10.97 -3.11 30.68
C ILE A 11 9.79 -3.85 31.30
N ALA A 12 8.58 -3.55 30.80
CA ALA A 12 7.38 -4.35 31.03
C ALA A 12 7.06 -5.12 29.74
N HIS A 13 6.75 -6.42 29.87
CA HIS A 13 6.43 -7.28 28.72
C HIS A 13 5.14 -8.07 28.98
N TYR A 14 4.32 -8.21 27.95
CA TYR A 14 3.14 -9.06 27.96
C TYR A 14 2.79 -9.51 26.55
N GLY A 15 2.99 -10.80 26.26
CA GLY A 15 2.77 -11.35 24.92
C GLY A 15 3.55 -10.58 23.84
N PRO A 16 2.90 -10.05 22.80
CA PRO A 16 3.56 -9.31 21.72
C PRO A 16 3.93 -7.87 22.09
N PHE A 17 3.65 -7.40 23.31
CA PHE A 17 3.83 -6.00 23.71
C PHE A 17 5.03 -5.83 24.65
N LEU A 18 5.89 -4.85 24.33
CA LEU A 18 6.97 -4.35 25.18
C LEU A 18 6.76 -2.84 25.39
N MET A 19 6.76 -2.40 26.65
CA MET A 19 6.58 -1.01 27.06
C MET A 19 7.43 -0.69 28.29
N ASN A 20 7.38 0.55 28.75
CA ASN A 20 8.13 1.00 29.94
C ASN A 20 7.35 0.81 31.26
N SER A 21 6.03 0.60 31.22
CA SER A 21 5.21 0.33 32.41
C SER A 21 4.01 -0.59 32.14
N ARG A 22 3.38 -1.09 33.22
CA ARG A 22 2.20 -1.97 33.12
C ARG A 22 0.98 -1.24 32.58
N GLU A 23 0.80 0.03 32.92
CA GLU A 23 -0.30 0.87 32.46
C GLU A 23 -0.23 1.05 30.93
N GLN A 24 0.97 1.22 30.39
CA GLN A 24 1.20 1.30 28.94
C GLN A 24 0.88 -0.03 28.24
N ILE A 25 1.19 -1.17 28.87
CA ILE A 25 0.78 -2.49 28.34
C ILE A 25 -0.74 -2.60 28.29
N ILE A 26 -1.46 -2.18 29.33
CA ILE A 26 -2.93 -2.23 29.36
C ILE A 26 -3.51 -1.38 28.23
N GLN A 27 -3.02 -0.14 28.07
CA GLN A 27 -3.45 0.74 26.99
C GLN A 27 -3.18 0.12 25.60
N ALA A 28 -2.01 -0.48 25.40
CA ALA A 28 -1.65 -1.13 24.13
C ALA A 28 -2.57 -2.32 23.80
N VAL A 29 -2.96 -3.09 24.82
CA VAL A 29 -3.92 -4.19 24.67
C VAL A 29 -5.30 -3.65 24.31
N GLU A 30 -5.75 -2.57 24.94
CA GLU A 30 -7.02 -1.91 24.60
C GLU A 30 -7.03 -1.38 23.17
N ASP A 31 -5.95 -0.71 22.74
CA ASP A 31 -5.82 -0.20 21.37
C ASP A 31 -5.74 -1.31 20.32
N TYR A 32 -5.11 -2.44 20.67
CA TYR A 32 -5.11 -3.65 19.85
C TYR A 32 -6.53 -4.22 19.71
N ASN A 33 -7.25 -4.38 20.83
CA ASN A 33 -8.62 -4.88 20.83
C ASN A 33 -9.59 -3.95 20.11
N ALA A 34 -9.34 -2.63 20.17
CA ALA A 34 -10.11 -1.61 19.46
C ALA A 34 -9.74 -1.49 17.96
N GLY A 35 -8.75 -2.26 17.47
CA GLY A 35 -8.32 -2.25 16.07
C GLY A 35 -7.58 -0.98 15.65
N ARG A 36 -6.99 -0.24 16.60
CA ARG A 36 -6.33 1.06 16.36
C ARG A 36 -4.85 0.95 15.96
N MET A 37 -4.26 -0.25 16.00
CA MET A 37 -2.85 -0.51 15.68
C MET A 37 -2.49 -0.37 14.18
N GLY A 38 -3.44 0.03 13.34
CA GLY A 38 -3.28 0.10 11.89
C GLY A 38 -3.36 -1.28 11.22
N ARG A 39 -3.64 -1.28 9.91
CA ARG A 39 -3.48 -2.46 9.05
C ARG A 39 -2.22 -2.28 8.25
N VAL A 40 -1.37 -3.30 8.21
CA VAL A 40 -0.22 -3.32 7.30
C VAL A 40 -0.79 -3.30 5.88
N PRO A 41 -0.55 -2.23 5.09
CA PRO A 41 -1.00 -2.21 3.72
C PRO A 41 -0.24 -3.28 2.95
N VAL A 42 -0.93 -3.99 2.05
CA VAL A 42 -0.25 -4.80 1.04
C VAL A 42 0.51 -3.82 0.15
N LEU A 43 1.83 -3.72 0.37
CA LEU A 43 2.71 -3.01 -0.55
C LEU A 43 2.78 -3.86 -1.82
N GLU A 44 2.07 -3.44 -2.88
CA GLU A 44 2.32 -4.02 -4.19
C GLU A 44 3.78 -3.75 -4.56
N HIS A 45 4.54 -4.82 -4.71
CA HIS A 45 5.90 -4.77 -5.25
C HIS A 45 5.83 -4.36 -6.72
N ARG A 46 5.70 -3.05 -7.02
CA ARG A 46 5.94 -2.50 -8.35
C ARG A 46 7.45 -2.43 -8.58
N GLY A 47 8.07 -3.57 -8.85
CA GLY A 47 9.46 -3.68 -9.30
C GLY A 47 9.49 -4.13 -10.76
N GLY A 48 9.70 -3.19 -11.68
CA GLY A 48 9.87 -3.50 -13.10
C GLY A 48 9.64 -2.32 -14.06
N ALA A 49 10.05 -1.12 -13.67
CA ALA A 49 10.20 0.01 -14.57
C ALA A 49 11.62 -0.11 -15.18
N GLU A 50 11.74 -0.49 -16.45
CA GLU A 50 11.79 0.41 -17.61
C GLU A 50 13.25 0.70 -18.03
N ASN A 51 13.84 -0.29 -18.71
CA ASN A 51 15.08 -0.07 -19.46
C ASN A 51 14.72 0.68 -20.75
N SER A 52 14.83 1.99 -20.69
CA SER A 52 14.82 2.88 -21.84
C SER A 52 15.92 2.49 -22.84
N HIS A 53 15.57 1.74 -23.89
CA HIS A 53 16.35 1.62 -25.13
C HIS A 53 15.40 1.33 -26.30
N GLY A 54 15.35 2.28 -27.24
CA GLY A 54 14.70 2.09 -28.54
C GLY A 54 13.69 3.16 -28.89
N THR A 55 14.16 4.29 -29.40
CA THR A 55 13.37 5.19 -30.25
C THR A 55 12.73 4.37 -31.37
N GLY A 56 11.40 4.27 -31.37
CA GLY A 56 10.64 3.62 -32.42
C GLY A 56 9.30 4.33 -32.56
N ALA A 57 9.22 5.27 -33.50
CA ALA A 57 8.01 5.97 -33.85
C ALA A 57 6.91 4.97 -34.24
N ASN A 58 5.74 5.05 -33.60
CA ASN A 58 4.53 4.43 -34.11
C ASN A 58 3.47 5.50 -34.31
N SER A 59 3.34 5.93 -35.56
CA SER A 59 2.28 6.80 -36.06
C SER A 59 0.95 6.06 -35.99
N HIS A 60 0.21 6.24 -34.90
CA HIS A 60 -1.18 5.79 -34.84
C HIS A 60 -2.10 6.83 -35.47
N GLY A 61 -2.62 6.47 -36.64
CA GLY A 61 -3.49 7.28 -37.47
C GLY A 61 -4.81 7.62 -36.78
N THR A 62 -5.21 8.88 -36.92
CA THR A 62 -6.51 9.42 -36.56
C THR A 62 -7.56 8.84 -37.51
N GLY A 63 -8.17 7.71 -37.15
CA GLY A 63 -9.33 7.16 -37.84
C GLY A 63 -10.61 7.81 -37.33
N ALA A 64 -11.18 8.72 -38.11
CA ALA A 64 -12.46 9.36 -37.84
C ALA A 64 -13.60 8.32 -37.84
N ASN A 65 -14.39 8.25 -36.76
CA ASN A 65 -15.64 7.50 -36.72
C ASN A 65 -16.81 8.48 -36.85
N SER A 66 -17.38 8.58 -38.05
CA SER A 66 -18.65 9.26 -38.31
C SER A 66 -19.62 8.24 -38.88
N SER A 67 -20.37 7.58 -38.00
CA SER A 67 -21.46 6.68 -38.38
C SER A 67 -22.63 7.48 -38.97
N HIS A 68 -22.74 7.45 -40.30
CA HIS A 68 -23.97 7.79 -41.02
C HIS A 68 -24.93 6.60 -40.94
N GLY A 69 -26.09 6.79 -40.34
CA GLY A 69 -27.17 5.81 -40.28
C GLY A 69 -28.51 6.51 -40.17
N THR A 70 -28.93 7.19 -41.24
CA THR A 70 -30.29 7.72 -41.35
C THR A 70 -31.26 6.56 -41.60
N GLY A 71 -32.09 6.25 -40.60
CA GLY A 71 -33.16 5.27 -40.70
C GLY A 71 -34.31 5.79 -41.56
N THR A 72 -34.60 5.07 -42.64
CA THR A 72 -35.86 5.13 -43.38
C THR A 72 -36.72 3.97 -42.91
N THR A 73 -37.93 4.22 -42.40
CA THR A 73 -39.14 3.39 -42.59
C THR A 73 -40.34 4.13 -41.97
N ALA A 74 -41.24 4.65 -42.81
CA ALA A 74 -42.65 4.79 -42.50
C ALA A 74 -43.41 4.79 -43.84
N GLY A 75 -44.17 3.72 -44.05
CA GLY A 75 -45.19 3.58 -45.09
C GLY A 75 -46.53 3.32 -44.43
#